data_AF-A0A022KY90-F1
#
_entry.id   AF-A0A022KY90-F1
#
_cell.length_a   1.000
_cell.length_b   1.000
_cell.length_c   1.000
_cell.angle_alpha   90.00
_cell.angle_beta   90.00
_cell.angle_gamma   90.00
#
_symmetry.space_group_name_H-M   'P 1'
#
loop_
_entity.id
_entity.type
_entity.pdbx_description
1 polymer ?
#
loop_
_entity_poly.entity_id
_entity_poly.type
_entity_poly.pdbx_seq_one_letter_code
_entity_poly.pdbx_strand_id
1 'polypeptide(L)'
;MRSMTLPRSAARLTAGAFSLLAAGALLAACGGGGDGAEPVAGGTKAPAATEQPATTDTGEGTGAAEDEAWPDSAAIDSALGQWAGTVSVETLASPDGLPFLISHELYDSSHGLTLDAAALESTEYLGSHSATCTGKVKVGSSPALCTLTGFEGEEYAGKDLTATVHLVRSGAGNHALLMAVGEGETTELALPDGTQLLLGKVDHGNEVTGEMIGAGLVEAARQAAGPDGEVTDNAEVTCKIHGDESHAVCQLSALDEGTSGFWYATVQPGSDYEGYTYLYTQFIE
;
A
#
# COMPACT_ATOMS: atom_id res chain seq x y z
N MET A 1 -24.82 -39.68 -46.42
CA MET A 1 -23.81 -40.09 -45.42
C MET A 1 -23.83 -39.06 -44.31
N ARG A 2 -24.31 -39.43 -43.12
CA ARG A 2 -24.30 -38.60 -41.90
C ARG A 2 -22.95 -38.83 -41.20
N SER A 3 -22.31 -37.78 -40.73
CA SER A 3 -21.30 -37.91 -39.66
C SER A 3 -21.52 -36.80 -38.64
N MET A 4 -21.92 -37.25 -37.44
CA MET A 4 -21.98 -36.50 -36.19
C MET A 4 -20.60 -36.57 -35.54
N THR A 5 -20.11 -35.46 -34.98
CA THR A 5 -19.16 -35.53 -33.86
C THR A 5 -19.10 -34.20 -33.10
N LEU A 6 -19.62 -34.24 -31.87
CA LEU A 6 -19.25 -33.47 -30.68
C LEU A 6 -19.38 -34.49 -29.51
N PRO A 7 -18.77 -34.28 -28.33
CA PRO A 7 -17.50 -33.64 -27.98
C PRO A 7 -16.58 -34.65 -27.22
N ARG A 8 -15.33 -34.28 -26.92
CA ARG A 8 -14.54 -34.99 -25.91
C ARG A 8 -13.98 -34.01 -24.89
N SER A 9 -14.60 -34.04 -23.72
CA SER A 9 -14.06 -33.59 -22.45
C SER A 9 -12.79 -34.35 -22.09
N ALA A 10 -11.77 -33.62 -21.63
CA ALA A 10 -10.62 -34.11 -20.87
C ALA A 10 -9.99 -32.87 -20.20
N ALA A 11 -9.53 -32.86 -18.96
CA ALA A 11 -9.67 -33.70 -17.80
C ALA A 11 -9.32 -32.77 -16.62
N ARG A 12 -10.11 -32.76 -15.54
CA ARG A 12 -9.72 -32.05 -14.31
C ARG A 12 -8.59 -32.83 -13.65
N LEU A 13 -7.39 -32.25 -13.62
CA LEU A 13 -6.27 -32.74 -12.83
C LEU A 13 -6.38 -32.16 -11.43
N THR A 14 -6.75 -33.02 -10.49
CA THR A 14 -6.57 -32.83 -9.05
C THR A 14 -5.10 -33.09 -8.69
N ALA A 15 -4.42 -32.08 -8.17
CA ALA A 15 -3.23 -32.18 -7.32
C ALA A 15 -3.44 -31.11 -6.22
N GLY A 16 -3.29 -31.35 -4.92
CA GLY A 16 -2.55 -32.38 -4.23
C GLY A 16 -1.61 -31.68 -3.25
N ALA A 17 -2.08 -31.53 -2.01
CA ALA A 17 -1.34 -31.27 -0.76
C ALA A 17 -0.37 -30.08 -0.70
N PHE A 18 -0.70 -29.08 0.13
CA PHE A 18 0.29 -28.25 0.81
C PHE A 18 0.12 -28.35 2.33
N SER A 19 1.25 -28.55 2.99
CA SER A 19 1.43 -28.90 4.39
C SER A 19 1.21 -27.70 5.30
N LEU A 20 0.33 -27.84 6.29
CA LEU A 20 0.30 -26.98 7.47
C LEU A 20 1.47 -27.35 8.39
N LEU A 21 2.50 -26.51 8.41
CA LEU A 21 3.52 -26.46 9.47
C LEU A 21 3.26 -25.21 10.31
N ALA A 22 2.38 -25.34 11.31
CA ALA A 22 2.32 -24.37 12.41
C ALA A 22 3.36 -24.78 13.45
N ALA A 23 4.51 -24.09 13.44
CA ALA A 23 5.47 -24.14 14.52
C ALA A 23 4.92 -23.32 15.70
N GLY A 24 4.70 -23.99 16.82
CA GLY A 24 4.39 -23.33 18.08
C GLY A 24 5.63 -22.68 18.69
N ALA A 25 5.40 -21.56 19.37
CA ALA A 25 6.26 -21.11 20.45
C ALA A 25 5.37 -20.66 21.61
N LEU A 26 5.33 -21.49 22.65
CA LEU A 26 4.93 -21.12 24.01
C LEU A 26 5.98 -20.14 24.56
N LEU A 27 5.53 -19.02 25.13
CA LEU A 27 6.17 -18.43 26.30
C LEU A 27 5.11 -18.15 27.36
N ALA A 28 5.32 -18.75 28.53
CA ALA A 28 4.55 -18.57 29.74
C ALA A 28 5.38 -17.77 30.76
N ALA A 29 4.75 -16.80 31.43
CA ALA A 29 5.03 -16.39 32.83
C ALA A 29 3.97 -15.34 33.22
N CYS A 30 2.97 -15.69 34.03
CA CYS A 30 2.93 -15.60 35.50
C CYS A 30 2.58 -14.20 36.06
N GLY A 31 1.39 -14.10 36.68
CA GLY A 31 1.27 -13.47 38.01
C GLY A 31 0.21 -12.38 38.22
N GLY A 32 -0.88 -12.73 38.93
CA GLY A 32 -1.74 -11.85 39.77
C GLY A 32 -2.77 -11.00 39.01
N GLY A 33 -4.07 -10.96 39.31
CA GLY A 33 -4.80 -11.19 40.55
C GLY A 33 -5.38 -9.87 41.07
N GLY A 34 -6.70 -9.66 40.93
CA GLY A 34 -7.45 -8.68 41.74
C GLY A 34 -8.36 -7.69 40.99
N ASP A 35 -9.67 -7.97 41.08
CA ASP A 35 -10.87 -7.13 41.05
C ASP A 35 -10.78 -5.59 40.89
N GLY A 36 -11.73 -5.04 40.12
CA GLY A 36 -12.53 -3.90 40.61
C GLY A 36 -12.85 -2.76 39.62
N ALA A 37 -14.14 -2.66 39.30
CA ALA A 37 -14.94 -1.46 39.04
C ALA A 37 -14.92 -0.77 37.65
N GLU A 38 -16.14 -0.65 37.09
CA GLU A 38 -16.58 0.15 35.95
C GLU A 38 -16.65 1.68 36.27
N PRO A 39 -17.32 2.55 35.46
CA PRO A 39 -16.69 3.51 34.58
C PRO A 39 -16.97 4.97 34.99
N VAL A 40 -16.26 5.96 34.42
CA VAL A 40 -16.69 7.36 34.52
C VAL A 40 -16.52 8.08 33.19
N ALA A 41 -17.65 8.62 32.73
CA ALA A 41 -17.80 9.45 31.55
C ALA A 41 -17.31 10.89 31.77
N GLY A 42 -16.94 11.55 30.67
CA GLY A 42 -17.17 12.98 30.46
C GLY A 42 -15.93 13.86 30.43
N GLY A 43 -15.79 14.64 29.35
CA GLY A 43 -14.97 15.85 29.37
C GLY A 43 -14.31 16.22 28.05
N THR A 44 -15.06 16.86 27.16
CA THR A 44 -14.55 17.61 26.01
C THR A 44 -13.52 18.64 26.47
N LYS A 45 -12.35 18.71 25.82
CA LYS A 45 -11.45 19.86 25.93
C LYS A 45 -10.70 20.09 24.62
N ALA A 46 -11.03 21.19 23.95
CA ALA A 46 -10.30 21.70 22.80
C ALA A 46 -8.86 22.04 23.21
N PRO A 47 -7.84 21.77 22.36
CA PRO A 47 -6.51 22.29 22.60
C PRO A 47 -6.44 23.76 22.19
N ALA A 48 -5.88 24.56 23.10
CA ALA A 48 -5.57 25.95 22.91
C ALA A 48 -4.36 26.11 21.97
N ALA A 49 -4.40 27.15 21.14
CA ALA A 49 -3.27 27.62 20.36
C ALA A 49 -2.06 27.90 21.28
N THR A 50 -0.93 27.30 20.96
CA THR A 50 0.37 27.67 21.56
C THR A 50 1.38 27.83 20.43
N GLU A 51 2.01 29.00 20.43
CA GLU A 51 3.02 29.43 19.46
C GLU A 51 4.25 28.50 19.47
N GLN A 52 4.75 28.27 18.26
CA GLN A 52 5.83 27.37 17.86
C GLN A 52 7.22 27.95 18.19
N PRO A 53 8.14 27.19 18.81
CA PRO A 53 9.56 27.43 18.66
C PRO A 53 10.13 26.54 17.56
N ALA A 54 10.93 27.15 16.67
CA ALA A 54 11.76 26.44 15.70
C ALA A 54 12.74 25.50 16.43
N THR A 55 12.66 24.19 16.17
CA THR A 55 13.62 23.22 16.68
C THR A 55 14.73 23.00 15.66
N THR A 56 15.93 23.32 16.11
CA THR A 56 17.21 23.09 15.45
C THR A 56 17.53 21.60 15.32
N ASP A 57 18.03 21.29 14.12
CA ASP A 57 18.84 20.16 13.70
C ASP A 57 19.86 19.67 14.76
N THR A 58 19.76 18.40 15.14
CA THR A 58 20.89 17.58 15.62
C THR A 58 20.56 16.10 15.41
N GLY A 59 21.18 15.48 14.41
CA GLY A 59 21.18 14.04 14.21
C GLY A 59 22.28 13.59 13.26
N GLU A 60 23.54 13.54 13.75
CA GLU A 60 24.64 12.85 13.08
C GLU A 60 24.39 11.33 13.12
N GLY A 61 24.01 10.78 11.96
CA GLY A 61 24.04 9.34 11.66
C GLY A 61 25.25 9.02 10.79
N THR A 62 26.00 7.99 11.14
CA THR A 62 27.29 7.62 10.55
C THR A 62 27.16 6.94 9.19
N GLY A 63 27.81 7.50 8.15
CA GLY A 63 28.28 6.76 6.97
C GLY A 63 27.58 7.04 5.63
N ALA A 64 27.35 8.30 5.27
CA ALA A 64 26.71 8.67 4.01
C ALA A 64 27.52 8.26 2.76
N ALA A 65 26.91 7.43 1.91
CA ALA A 65 27.07 7.57 0.46
C ALA A 65 26.78 9.03 0.08
N GLU A 66 27.54 9.62 -0.84
CA GLU A 66 27.50 11.06 -1.19
C GLU A 66 26.08 11.63 -1.07
N ASP A 67 25.81 12.38 0.02
CA ASP A 67 24.47 12.86 0.38
C ASP A 67 23.88 13.59 -0.83
N GLU A 68 22.94 12.99 -1.57
CA GLU A 68 22.13 13.79 -2.47
C GLU A 68 21.43 14.83 -1.60
N ALA A 69 21.61 16.10 -1.97
CA ALA A 69 21.06 17.19 -1.20
C ALA A 69 19.55 17.00 -1.06
N TRP A 70 19.06 16.96 0.19
CA TRP A 70 17.63 16.91 0.46
C TRP A 70 16.90 18.01 -0.32
N PRO A 71 15.76 17.70 -0.96
CA PRO A 71 14.99 18.71 -1.67
C PRO A 71 14.59 19.82 -0.70
N ASP A 72 14.72 21.06 -1.16
CA ASP A 72 14.23 22.19 -0.39
C ASP A 72 12.69 22.19 -0.33
N SER A 73 12.13 22.98 0.58
CA SER A 73 10.68 23.06 0.77
C SER A 73 9.95 23.50 -0.49
N ALA A 74 10.57 24.34 -1.34
CA ALA A 74 9.94 24.83 -2.56
C ALA A 74 9.82 23.72 -3.62
N ALA A 75 10.82 22.84 -3.72
CA ALA A 75 10.77 21.66 -4.58
C ALA A 75 9.69 20.68 -4.11
N ILE A 76 9.59 20.45 -2.80
CA ILE A 76 8.54 19.61 -2.21
C ILE A 76 7.16 20.22 -2.51
N ASP A 77 6.92 21.49 -2.14
CA ASP A 77 5.64 22.17 -2.35
C ASP A 77 5.23 22.20 -3.83
N SER A 78 6.20 22.36 -4.74
CA SER A 78 5.95 22.30 -6.18
C SER A 78 5.49 20.91 -6.63
N ALA A 79 6.08 19.83 -6.12
CA ALA A 79 5.64 18.47 -6.42
C ALA A 79 4.24 18.20 -5.86
N LEU A 80 4.00 18.58 -4.60
CA LEU A 80 2.69 18.43 -3.96
C LEU A 80 1.60 19.22 -4.70
N GLY A 81 1.93 20.41 -5.21
CA GLY A 81 1.01 21.20 -6.03
C GLY A 81 0.61 20.52 -7.35
N GLN A 82 1.48 19.69 -7.95
CA GLN A 82 1.16 18.91 -9.16
C GLN A 82 0.24 17.73 -8.87
N TRP A 83 0.22 17.26 -7.62
CA TRP A 83 -0.55 16.11 -7.17
C TRP A 83 -1.81 16.50 -6.39
N ALA A 84 -2.12 17.79 -6.30
CA ALA A 84 -3.33 18.28 -5.64
C ALA A 84 -4.58 17.59 -6.18
N GLY A 85 -5.46 17.10 -5.29
CA GLY A 85 -6.64 16.31 -5.67
C GLY A 85 -6.35 14.84 -5.97
N THR A 86 -5.14 14.33 -5.70
CA THR A 86 -4.79 12.91 -5.85
C THR A 86 -4.50 12.26 -4.50
N VAL A 87 -4.53 10.93 -4.45
CA VAL A 87 -4.20 10.19 -3.22
C VAL A 87 -2.73 10.27 -2.82
N SER A 88 -1.86 10.83 -3.65
CA SER A 88 -0.46 11.05 -3.28
C SER A 88 -0.29 12.14 -2.21
N VAL A 89 -1.27 13.04 -2.06
CA VAL A 89 -1.24 14.11 -1.05
C VAL A 89 -2.51 14.17 -0.19
N GLU A 90 -3.58 13.50 -0.61
CA GLU A 90 -4.84 13.44 0.12
C GLU A 90 -5.12 12.02 0.62
N THR A 91 -5.52 11.89 1.89
CA THR A 91 -5.96 10.60 2.45
C THR A 91 -7.36 10.27 1.93
N LEU A 92 -7.54 9.04 1.48
CA LEU A 92 -8.85 8.54 1.08
C LEU A 92 -9.82 8.60 2.28
N ALA A 93 -10.96 9.27 2.10
CA ALA A 93 -11.92 9.46 3.18
C ALA A 93 -12.51 8.11 3.61
N SER A 94 -12.25 7.67 4.84
CA SER A 94 -12.71 6.38 5.39
C SER A 94 -13.33 6.54 6.79
N PRO A 95 -14.53 7.15 6.89
CA PRO A 95 -15.14 7.47 8.19
C PRO A 95 -15.59 6.24 8.99
N ASP A 96 -15.86 5.12 8.31
CA ASP A 96 -16.42 3.89 8.92
C ASP A 96 -15.57 2.63 8.63
N GLY A 97 -14.29 2.78 8.24
CA GLY A 97 -13.37 1.67 7.91
C GLY A 97 -13.39 1.24 6.43
N LEU A 98 -14.36 1.72 5.67
CA LEU A 98 -14.36 1.66 4.21
C LEU A 98 -14.46 3.08 3.66
N PRO A 99 -13.74 3.42 2.57
CA PRO A 99 -12.82 2.61 1.75
C PRO A 99 -11.35 2.46 2.26
N PHE A 100 -10.60 1.52 1.68
CA PHE A 100 -9.15 1.31 1.89
C PHE A 100 -8.37 1.07 0.57
N LEU A 101 -7.03 1.18 0.63
CA LEU A 101 -6.12 0.91 -0.50
C LEU A 101 -5.42 -0.44 -0.37
N ILE A 102 -5.21 -1.11 -1.51
CA ILE A 102 -4.39 -2.32 -1.66
C ILE A 102 -3.51 -2.19 -2.91
N SER A 103 -2.28 -2.68 -2.83
CA SER A 103 -1.41 -2.93 -4.00
C SER A 103 -1.27 -4.43 -4.24
N HIS A 104 -1.28 -4.84 -5.51
CA HIS A 104 -0.89 -6.17 -5.93
C HIS A 104 0.18 -6.08 -7.03
N GLU A 105 1.39 -6.52 -6.71
CA GLU A 105 2.53 -6.49 -7.62
C GLU A 105 2.38 -7.55 -8.73
N LEU A 106 2.63 -7.14 -9.98
CA LEU A 106 2.49 -8.02 -11.15
C LEU A 106 3.82 -8.60 -11.64
N TYR A 107 4.95 -8.06 -11.18
CA TYR A 107 6.30 -8.47 -11.58
C TYR A 107 6.52 -8.48 -13.11
N ASP A 108 5.85 -7.59 -13.81
CA ASP A 108 5.97 -7.40 -15.25
C ASP A 108 6.50 -5.98 -15.51
N SER A 109 7.59 -5.86 -16.26
CA SER A 109 8.22 -4.59 -16.64
C SER A 109 7.95 -4.17 -18.09
N SER A 110 7.01 -4.84 -18.77
CA SER A 110 6.69 -4.62 -20.18
C SER A 110 6.15 -3.22 -20.43
N HIS A 111 6.81 -2.49 -21.33
CA HIS A 111 6.30 -1.20 -21.78
C HIS A 111 4.92 -1.33 -22.43
N GLY A 112 3.97 -0.53 -21.94
CA GLY A 112 2.60 -0.53 -22.47
C GLY A 112 1.77 -1.73 -22.03
N LEU A 113 2.14 -2.39 -20.93
CA LEU A 113 1.32 -3.40 -20.28
C LEU A 113 -0.12 -2.92 -20.16
N THR A 114 -1.02 -3.82 -20.49
CA THR A 114 -2.44 -3.54 -20.55
C THR A 114 -3.20 -4.81 -20.19
N LEU A 115 -4.14 -4.69 -19.26
CA LEU A 115 -4.94 -5.82 -18.78
C LEU A 115 -6.42 -5.56 -19.08
N ASP A 116 -7.08 -6.52 -19.70
CA ASP A 116 -8.54 -6.52 -19.80
C ASP A 116 -9.18 -7.16 -18.57
N ALA A 117 -10.51 -7.14 -18.49
CA ALA A 117 -11.27 -7.70 -17.39
C ALA A 117 -10.87 -9.14 -17.04
N ALA A 118 -10.73 -10.02 -18.04
CA ALA A 118 -10.40 -11.43 -17.79
C ALA A 118 -8.97 -11.59 -17.24
N ALA A 119 -8.02 -10.78 -17.72
CA ALA A 119 -6.68 -10.76 -17.17
C ALA A 119 -6.66 -10.23 -15.73
N LEU A 120 -7.43 -9.18 -15.43
CA LEU A 120 -7.60 -8.64 -14.08
C LEU A 120 -8.17 -9.70 -13.12
N GLU A 121 -9.27 -10.35 -13.50
CA GLU A 121 -9.90 -11.42 -12.71
C GLU A 121 -8.96 -12.61 -12.43
N SER A 122 -7.95 -12.83 -13.28
CA SER A 122 -6.97 -13.90 -13.12
C SER A 122 -5.77 -13.55 -12.23
N THR A 123 -5.63 -12.28 -11.84
CA THR A 123 -4.60 -11.86 -10.87
C THR A 123 -4.86 -12.47 -9.49
N GLU A 124 -3.81 -12.69 -8.70
CA GLU A 124 -3.92 -13.47 -7.46
C GLU A 124 -4.93 -12.86 -6.48
N TYR A 125 -4.86 -11.54 -6.27
CA TYR A 125 -5.74 -10.86 -5.34
C TYR A 125 -7.20 -10.87 -5.82
N LEU A 126 -7.47 -10.49 -7.06
CA LEU A 126 -8.83 -10.44 -7.59
C LEU A 126 -9.44 -11.85 -7.77
N GLY A 127 -8.63 -12.82 -8.20
CA GLY A 127 -9.05 -14.21 -8.39
C GLY A 127 -9.37 -14.93 -7.08
N SER A 128 -8.62 -14.67 -6.01
CA SER A 128 -8.91 -15.22 -4.68
C SER A 128 -10.23 -14.69 -4.09
N HIS A 129 -10.63 -13.47 -4.47
CA HIS A 129 -11.90 -12.84 -4.10
C HIS A 129 -12.96 -12.96 -5.19
N SER A 130 -12.83 -13.97 -6.08
CA SER A 130 -13.81 -14.28 -7.14
C SER A 130 -14.34 -13.03 -7.85
N ALA A 131 -13.44 -12.08 -8.14
CA ALA A 131 -13.84 -10.79 -8.64
C ALA A 131 -14.48 -10.91 -10.02
N THR A 132 -15.41 -10.01 -10.32
CA THR A 132 -15.91 -9.80 -11.68
C THR A 132 -15.59 -8.38 -12.09
N CYS A 133 -14.86 -8.22 -13.20
CA CYS A 133 -14.31 -6.94 -13.61
C CYS A 133 -14.95 -6.45 -14.91
N THR A 134 -14.95 -5.13 -15.08
CA THR A 134 -15.34 -4.46 -16.32
C THR A 134 -14.33 -3.37 -16.65
N GLY A 135 -14.08 -3.19 -17.94
CA GLY A 135 -13.09 -2.24 -18.44
C GLY A 135 -11.74 -2.88 -18.72
N LYS A 136 -10.74 -2.01 -18.84
CA LYS A 136 -9.40 -2.34 -19.28
C LYS A 136 -8.45 -1.29 -18.71
N VAL A 137 -7.36 -1.74 -18.11
CA VAL A 137 -6.36 -0.86 -17.49
C VAL A 137 -5.08 -0.81 -18.29
N LYS A 138 -4.48 0.36 -18.33
CA LYS A 138 -3.13 0.68 -18.80
C LYS A 138 -2.60 1.78 -17.89
N VAL A 139 -1.28 1.86 -17.73
CA VAL A 139 -0.66 2.99 -17.03
C VAL A 139 -1.11 4.32 -17.63
N GLY A 140 -1.61 5.22 -16.78
CA GLY A 140 -2.13 6.53 -17.17
C GLY A 140 -3.45 6.49 -17.96
N SER A 141 -4.19 5.38 -17.92
CA SER A 141 -5.54 5.29 -18.50
C SER A 141 -6.63 5.26 -17.43
N SER A 142 -7.89 5.25 -17.89
CA SER A 142 -9.05 5.02 -17.03
C SER A 142 -8.94 3.70 -16.25
N PRO A 143 -9.51 3.65 -15.04
CA PRO A 143 -9.55 2.43 -14.24
C PRO A 143 -10.49 1.37 -14.81
N ALA A 144 -10.32 0.14 -14.33
CA ALA A 144 -11.34 -0.89 -14.38
C ALA A 144 -12.13 -0.93 -13.07
N LEU A 145 -13.34 -1.46 -13.14
CA LEU A 145 -14.22 -1.64 -11.99
C LEU A 145 -14.40 -3.11 -11.73
N CYS A 146 -14.11 -3.56 -10.51
CA CYS A 146 -14.28 -4.93 -10.10
C CYS A 146 -15.25 -5.03 -8.93
N THR A 147 -16.17 -5.98 -8.99
CA THR A 147 -16.99 -6.38 -7.83
C THR A 147 -16.33 -7.59 -7.20
N LEU A 148 -16.08 -7.52 -5.90
CA LEU A 148 -15.39 -8.56 -5.15
C LEU A 148 -16.40 -9.38 -4.35
N THR A 149 -16.17 -10.68 -4.26
CA THR A 149 -17.01 -11.59 -3.46
C THR A 149 -16.13 -12.50 -2.60
N GLY A 150 -16.56 -12.79 -1.37
CA GLY A 150 -15.81 -13.70 -0.50
C GLY A 150 -14.74 -13.05 0.36
N PHE A 151 -14.92 -11.79 0.75
CA PHE A 151 -14.21 -11.27 1.94
C PHE A 151 -14.70 -12.01 3.18
N GLU A 152 -13.74 -12.49 3.97
CA GLU A 152 -13.99 -13.07 5.29
C GLU A 152 -13.85 -11.97 6.36
N GLY A 153 -14.62 -12.10 7.45
CA GLY A 153 -14.64 -11.12 8.55
C GLY A 153 -16.03 -10.53 8.78
N GLU A 154 -16.40 -10.35 10.05
CA GLU A 154 -17.72 -9.84 10.43
C GLU A 154 -18.01 -8.44 9.86
N GLU A 155 -16.96 -7.65 9.64
CA GLU A 155 -17.04 -6.30 9.10
C GLU A 155 -17.47 -6.24 7.63
N TYR A 156 -17.12 -7.27 6.85
CA TYR A 156 -17.41 -7.36 5.42
C TYR A 156 -18.60 -8.29 5.12
N ALA A 157 -19.11 -8.99 6.14
CA ALA A 157 -20.18 -9.96 6.01
C ALA A 157 -21.46 -9.32 5.47
N GLY A 158 -21.91 -9.78 4.30
CA GLY A 158 -23.14 -9.32 3.66
C GLY A 158 -23.03 -7.97 2.94
N LYS A 159 -21.82 -7.42 2.80
CA LYS A 159 -21.54 -6.21 2.03
C LYS A 159 -21.11 -6.56 0.61
N ASP A 160 -21.59 -5.79 -0.36
CA ASP A 160 -21.08 -5.83 -1.73
C ASP A 160 -19.92 -4.84 -1.83
N LEU A 161 -18.70 -5.38 -2.01
CA LEU A 161 -17.50 -4.56 -2.15
C LEU A 161 -17.17 -4.34 -3.63
N THR A 162 -16.77 -3.12 -3.94
CA THR A 162 -16.28 -2.74 -5.26
C THR A 162 -14.86 -2.21 -5.17
N ALA A 163 -14.08 -2.41 -6.22
CA ALA A 163 -12.73 -1.90 -6.36
C ALA A 163 -12.57 -1.10 -7.65
N THR A 164 -12.05 0.11 -7.51
CA THR A 164 -11.47 0.85 -8.63
C THR A 164 -10.03 0.40 -8.81
N VAL A 165 -9.74 -0.22 -9.94
CA VAL A 165 -8.44 -0.84 -10.20
C VAL A 165 -7.68 0.00 -11.21
N HIS A 166 -6.48 0.45 -10.82
CA HIS A 166 -5.54 1.15 -11.67
C HIS A 166 -4.29 0.31 -11.89
N LEU A 167 -3.79 0.30 -13.13
CA LEU A 167 -2.44 -0.18 -13.41
C LEU A 167 -1.46 0.97 -13.21
N VAL A 168 -0.50 0.80 -12.30
CA VAL A 168 0.49 1.82 -11.96
C VAL A 168 1.91 1.31 -12.20
N ARG A 169 2.86 2.24 -12.30
CA ARG A 169 4.28 1.88 -12.23
C ARG A 169 4.63 1.62 -10.77
N SER A 170 5.25 0.49 -10.52
CA SER A 170 5.82 0.12 -9.24
C SER A 170 7.34 0.26 -9.30
N GLY A 171 7.98 0.15 -8.14
CA GLY A 171 9.43 0.16 -8.04
C GLY A 171 10.09 -0.91 -8.94
N ALA A 172 11.37 -0.67 -9.27
CA ALA A 172 12.23 -1.57 -10.06
C ALA A 172 11.74 -1.78 -11.51
N GLY A 173 10.96 -0.82 -12.03
CA GLY A 173 10.43 -0.86 -13.39
C GLY A 173 9.27 -1.83 -13.61
N ASN A 174 8.76 -2.46 -12.55
CA ASN A 174 7.61 -3.35 -12.60
C ASN A 174 6.28 -2.57 -12.59
N HIS A 175 5.17 -3.30 -12.74
CA HIS A 175 3.82 -2.78 -12.62
C HIS A 175 3.10 -3.38 -11.41
N ALA A 176 2.17 -2.62 -10.86
CA ALA A 176 1.25 -3.05 -9.82
C ALA A 176 -0.19 -2.70 -10.16
N LEU A 177 -1.13 -3.41 -9.55
CA LEU A 177 -2.53 -3.01 -9.46
C LEU A 177 -2.74 -2.24 -8.15
N LEU A 178 -3.00 -0.94 -8.24
CA LEU A 178 -3.45 -0.15 -7.11
C LEU A 178 -4.98 -0.14 -7.10
N MET A 179 -5.56 -0.54 -5.97
CA MET A 179 -6.98 -0.78 -5.83
C MET A 179 -7.54 0.03 -4.67
N ALA A 180 -8.55 0.86 -4.95
CA ALA A 180 -9.38 1.47 -3.91
C ALA A 180 -10.64 0.64 -3.72
N VAL A 181 -10.76 -0.02 -2.57
CA VAL A 181 -11.87 -0.92 -2.24
C VAL A 181 -12.85 -0.20 -1.32
N GLY A 182 -14.14 -0.29 -1.62
CA GLY A 182 -15.22 0.35 -0.85
C GLY A 182 -16.53 -0.42 -0.90
N GLU A 183 -17.50 -0.01 -0.08
CA GLU A 183 -18.85 -0.60 -0.05
C GLU A 183 -19.78 0.09 -1.04
N GLY A 184 -20.51 -0.73 -1.83
CA GLY A 184 -21.59 -0.26 -2.69
C GLY A 184 -21.10 0.57 -3.88
N GLU A 185 -20.94 1.87 -3.70
CA GLU A 185 -20.49 2.78 -4.76
C GLU A 185 -18.97 2.69 -4.96
N THR A 186 -18.57 2.85 -6.22
CA THR A 186 -17.18 2.84 -6.61
C THR A 186 -16.43 4.01 -5.97
N THR A 187 -15.39 3.68 -5.19
CA THR A 187 -14.48 4.69 -4.66
C THR A 187 -13.61 5.24 -5.78
N GLU A 188 -13.85 6.49 -6.20
CA GLU A 188 -12.99 7.13 -7.19
C GLU A 188 -11.57 7.33 -6.63
N LEU A 189 -10.57 6.98 -7.46
CA LEU A 189 -9.17 7.11 -7.14
C LEU A 189 -8.49 8.00 -8.17
N ALA A 190 -8.08 9.20 -7.75
CA ALA A 190 -7.29 10.10 -8.58
C ALA A 190 -5.79 9.85 -8.33
N LEU A 191 -5.04 9.64 -9.40
CA LEU A 191 -3.61 9.35 -9.37
C LEU A 191 -2.82 10.44 -10.09
N PRO A 192 -1.60 10.75 -9.63
CA PRO A 192 -0.70 11.60 -10.39
C PRO A 192 -0.23 10.89 -11.67
N ASP A 193 -0.06 11.66 -12.73
CA ASP A 193 0.30 11.12 -14.04
C ASP A 193 1.74 10.60 -14.06
N GLY A 194 1.89 9.31 -14.37
CA GLY A 194 3.19 8.71 -14.64
C GLY A 194 4.13 8.63 -13.44
N THR A 195 3.71 8.88 -12.21
CA THR A 195 4.60 8.65 -11.07
C THR A 195 4.75 7.15 -10.80
N GLN A 196 5.85 6.77 -10.17
CA GLN A 196 5.97 5.46 -9.53
C GLN A 196 5.30 5.52 -8.17
N LEU A 197 4.62 4.43 -7.81
CA LEU A 197 3.86 4.31 -6.58
C LEU A 197 4.23 2.99 -5.89
N LEU A 198 4.36 3.04 -4.56
CA LEU A 198 4.50 1.87 -3.70
C LEU A 198 3.49 1.98 -2.56
N LEU A 199 3.00 0.86 -2.07
CA LEU A 199 2.14 0.81 -0.89
C LEU A 199 2.82 -0.04 0.17
N GLY A 200 3.15 0.56 1.31
CA GLY A 200 3.85 -0.12 2.39
C GLY A 200 3.10 -0.02 3.71
N LYS A 201 3.25 -1.06 4.53
CA LYS A 201 2.68 -1.12 5.88
C LYS A 201 3.70 -0.63 6.90
N VAL A 202 3.19 0.05 7.91
CA VAL A 202 3.96 0.55 9.05
C VAL A 202 3.21 0.15 10.31
N ASP A 203 3.83 -0.68 11.14
CA ASP A 203 3.27 -1.09 12.43
C ASP A 203 2.95 0.15 13.27
N HIS A 204 1.73 0.27 13.82
CA HIS A 204 1.44 1.36 14.74
C HIS A 204 1.94 0.98 16.15
N GLY A 205 3.07 1.55 16.53
CA GLY A 205 3.44 1.65 17.94
C GLY A 205 2.63 2.76 18.64
N ASN A 206 3.11 3.21 19.80
CA ASN A 206 2.54 4.39 20.46
C ASN A 206 2.89 5.72 19.73
N GLU A 207 3.83 5.70 18.77
CA GLU A 207 4.33 6.85 18.02
C GLU A 207 4.87 6.40 16.67
N VAL A 208 4.57 7.15 15.59
CA VAL A 208 5.13 6.92 14.25
C VAL A 208 6.39 7.75 14.07
N THR A 209 7.49 7.12 13.68
CA THR A 209 8.77 7.80 13.41
C THR A 209 9.17 7.73 11.94
N GLY A 210 10.07 8.61 11.52
CA GLY A 210 10.65 8.55 10.17
C GLY A 210 11.38 7.23 9.88
N GLU A 211 11.97 6.60 10.90
CA GLU A 211 12.59 5.28 10.77
C GLU A 211 11.55 4.21 10.40
N MET A 212 10.38 4.24 11.05
CA MET A 212 9.31 3.28 10.79
C MET A 212 8.70 3.47 9.39
N ILE A 213 8.48 4.72 8.97
CA ILE A 213 8.04 5.03 7.59
C ILE A 213 9.10 4.57 6.58
N GLY A 214 10.39 4.79 6.87
CA GLY A 214 11.49 4.33 6.01
C GLY A 214 11.53 2.81 5.88
N ALA A 215 11.37 2.08 6.97
CA ALA A 215 11.30 0.62 6.95
C ALA A 215 10.13 0.12 6.08
N GLY A 216 8.96 0.77 6.16
CA GLY A 216 7.81 0.48 5.31
C GLY A 216 8.08 0.73 3.82
N LEU A 217 8.82 1.79 3.47
CA LEU A 217 9.25 2.06 2.10
C LEU A 217 10.21 0.99 1.57
N VAL A 218 11.22 0.61 2.37
CA VAL A 218 12.19 -0.43 1.98
C VAL A 218 11.48 -1.75 1.71
N GLU A 219 10.54 -2.13 2.58
CA GLU A 219 9.77 -3.36 2.41
C GLU A 219 8.86 -3.31 1.18
N ALA A 220 8.17 -2.19 0.94
CA ALA A 220 7.36 -2.01 -0.26
C ALA A 220 8.21 -2.07 -1.54
N ALA A 221 9.40 -1.47 -1.54
CA ALA A 221 10.32 -1.53 -2.67
C ALA A 221 10.87 -2.94 -2.92
N ARG A 222 11.12 -3.73 -1.86
CA ARG A 222 11.49 -5.14 -1.97
C ARG A 222 10.37 -5.97 -2.57
N GLN A 223 9.14 -5.80 -2.09
CA GLN A 223 7.97 -6.49 -2.63
C GLN A 223 7.70 -6.14 -4.08
N ALA A 224 8.00 -4.91 -4.52
CA ALA A 224 7.91 -4.49 -5.91
C ALA A 224 8.97 -5.15 -6.81
N ALA A 225 10.17 -5.44 -6.28
CA ALA A 225 11.26 -6.05 -7.04
C ALA A 225 11.03 -7.55 -7.32
N GLY A 226 10.42 -8.30 -6.40
CA GLY A 226 10.12 -9.72 -6.59
C GLY A 226 9.29 -10.35 -5.46
N PRO A 227 8.60 -11.48 -5.73
CA PRO A 227 7.77 -12.17 -4.72
C PRO A 227 8.59 -12.83 -3.61
N ASP A 228 9.80 -13.28 -3.95
CA ASP A 228 10.77 -13.88 -3.02
C ASP A 228 11.96 -12.92 -2.77
N GLY A 229 11.77 -11.61 -3.01
CA GLY A 229 12.85 -10.62 -3.12
C GLY A 229 13.98 -10.89 -2.14
N GLU A 230 15.15 -11.30 -2.65
CA GLU A 230 16.30 -11.51 -1.77
C GLU A 230 16.56 -10.19 -1.06
N VAL A 231 16.67 -10.28 0.27
CA VAL A 231 16.98 -9.15 1.15
C VAL A 231 18.36 -8.65 0.74
N THR A 232 18.43 -7.73 -0.22
CA THR A 232 19.64 -6.94 -0.40
C THR A 232 19.71 -6.08 0.86
N ASP A 233 20.57 -6.51 1.79
CA ASP A 233 20.80 -5.89 3.10
C ASP A 233 21.41 -4.47 3.00
N ASN A 234 21.49 -3.91 1.79
CA ASN A 234 22.20 -2.67 1.50
C ASN A 234 21.26 -1.48 1.24
N ALA A 235 19.92 -1.66 1.30
CA ALA A 235 18.99 -0.55 1.14
C ALA A 235 19.14 0.43 2.32
N GLU A 236 19.49 1.67 2.01
CA GLU A 236 19.57 2.75 3.00
C GLU A 236 18.39 3.69 2.79
N VAL A 237 17.67 3.99 3.87
CA VAL A 237 16.51 4.88 3.83
C VAL A 237 16.60 5.89 4.96
N THR A 238 16.35 7.15 4.62
CA THR A 238 16.16 8.21 5.61
C THR A 238 14.87 8.93 5.30
N CYS A 239 13.97 9.03 6.29
CA CYS A 239 12.73 9.80 6.14
C CYS A 239 12.63 10.94 7.15
N LYS A 240 12.07 12.06 6.70
CA LYS A 240 11.76 13.24 7.51
C LYS A 240 10.26 13.49 7.46
N ILE A 241 9.61 13.53 8.61
CA ILE A 241 8.20 13.88 8.74
C ILE A 241 7.98 15.30 8.23
N HIS A 242 6.91 15.50 7.46
CA HIS A 242 6.56 16.77 6.84
C HIS A 242 5.21 17.26 7.37
N GLY A 243 5.23 18.20 8.31
CA GLY A 243 4.03 18.66 8.99
C GLY A 243 3.67 17.77 10.18
N ASP A 244 2.92 16.70 9.94
CA ASP A 244 2.52 15.70 10.94
C ASP A 244 2.79 14.26 10.45
N GLU A 245 2.50 13.26 11.29
CA GLU A 245 2.78 11.84 11.00
C GLU A 245 2.11 11.32 9.72
N SER A 246 1.10 12.00 9.19
CA SER A 246 0.41 11.62 7.95
C SER A 246 1.30 11.75 6.72
N HIS A 247 2.40 12.51 6.80
CA HIS A 247 3.25 12.80 5.66
C HIS A 247 4.75 12.75 5.99
N ALA A 248 5.54 12.22 5.05
CA ALA A 248 6.99 12.25 5.15
C ALA A 248 7.67 12.33 3.78
N VAL A 249 8.90 12.86 3.77
CA VAL A 249 9.80 12.79 2.62
C VAL A 249 10.89 11.78 2.94
N CYS A 250 11.05 10.78 2.08
CA CYS A 250 12.01 9.71 2.21
C CYS A 250 13.03 9.75 1.08
N GLN A 251 14.29 9.53 1.41
CA GLN A 251 15.35 9.23 0.44
C GLN A 251 15.67 7.75 0.54
N LEU A 252 15.53 7.04 -0.57
CA LEU A 252 15.88 5.63 -0.68
C LEU A 252 17.09 5.48 -1.58
N SER A 253 18.12 4.79 -1.09
CA SER A 253 19.38 4.57 -1.77
C SER A 253 19.70 3.07 -1.84
N ALA A 254 20.47 2.69 -2.86
CA ALA A 254 21.09 1.37 -3.02
C ALA A 254 20.13 0.18 -3.28
N LEU A 255 18.92 0.47 -3.77
CA LEU A 255 18.11 -0.51 -4.50
C LEU A 255 18.31 -0.33 -6.02
N ASP A 256 18.05 -1.39 -6.80
CA ASP A 256 18.26 -1.45 -8.25
C ASP A 256 17.77 -0.21 -9.02
N GLU A 257 18.34 0.02 -10.21
CA GLU A 257 17.99 1.13 -11.10
C GLU A 257 16.46 1.25 -11.23
N GLY A 258 15.90 2.36 -10.73
CA GLY A 258 14.46 2.68 -10.79
C GLY A 258 13.71 2.75 -9.45
N THR A 259 14.32 2.35 -8.32
CA THR A 259 13.72 2.50 -6.97
C THR A 259 14.41 3.54 -6.09
N SER A 260 15.69 3.80 -6.34
CA SER A 260 16.43 4.84 -5.63
C SER A 260 15.88 6.23 -5.98
N GLY A 261 15.96 7.18 -5.05
CA GLY A 261 15.52 8.56 -5.21
C GLY A 261 14.62 9.04 -4.07
N PHE A 262 13.91 10.15 -4.31
CA PHE A 262 13.04 10.76 -3.30
C PHE A 262 11.58 10.34 -3.47
N TRP A 263 11.00 9.91 -2.34
CA TRP A 263 9.64 9.42 -2.22
C TRP A 263 8.87 10.27 -1.22
N TYR A 264 7.65 10.65 -1.57
CA TYR A 264 6.72 11.30 -0.66
C TYR A 264 5.74 10.25 -0.13
N ALA A 265 5.71 10.09 1.19
CA ALA A 265 4.83 9.17 1.89
C ALA A 265 3.58 9.92 2.35
N THR A 266 2.41 9.37 2.07
CA THR A 266 1.12 9.86 2.58
C THR A 266 0.35 8.70 3.19
N VAL A 267 -0.15 8.90 4.42
CA VAL A 267 -0.96 7.90 5.11
C VAL A 267 -2.28 7.66 4.36
N GLN A 268 -2.63 6.39 4.24
CA GLN A 268 -3.83 5.90 3.57
C GLN A 268 -4.53 4.88 4.47
N PRO A 269 -5.87 4.77 4.38
CA PRO A 269 -6.58 3.67 5.01
C PRO A 269 -6.12 2.33 4.40
N GLY A 270 -5.66 1.43 5.25
CA GLY A 270 -5.28 0.06 4.88
C GLY A 270 -6.40 -0.94 5.15
N SER A 271 -6.27 -2.15 4.59
CA SER A 271 -7.23 -3.26 4.78
C SER A 271 -7.24 -3.85 6.20
N ASP A 272 -6.17 -3.61 6.94
CA ASP A 272 -5.85 -4.20 8.22
C ASP A 272 -5.67 -3.07 9.24
N TYR A 273 -6.67 -2.92 10.10
CA TYR A 273 -6.77 -1.89 11.16
C TYR A 273 -5.65 -1.96 12.21
N GLU A 274 -4.70 -2.88 12.05
CA GLU A 274 -3.59 -3.16 12.96
C GLU A 274 -2.32 -2.37 12.61
N GLY A 275 -2.32 -1.53 11.56
CA GLY A 275 -1.18 -0.70 11.16
C GLY A 275 -1.56 0.54 10.36
N TYR A 276 -0.61 1.44 10.15
CA TYR A 276 -0.73 2.51 9.16
C TYR A 276 -0.32 1.97 7.79
N THR A 277 -1.02 2.38 6.74
CA THR A 277 -0.60 2.13 5.37
C THR A 277 -0.12 3.44 4.78
N TYR A 278 1.04 3.45 4.14
CA TYR A 278 1.58 4.62 3.45
C TYR A 278 1.64 4.35 1.95
N LEU A 279 1.10 5.29 1.17
CA LEU A 279 1.33 5.39 -0.25
C LEU A 279 2.58 6.24 -0.47
N TYR A 280 3.61 5.65 -1.06
CA TYR A 280 4.84 6.32 -1.44
C TYR A 280 4.77 6.70 -2.91
N THR A 281 4.95 7.98 -3.21
CA THR A 281 4.96 8.52 -4.57
C THR A 281 6.33 9.10 -4.88
N GLN A 282 6.98 8.62 -5.94
CA GLN A 282 8.28 9.15 -6.35
C GLN A 282 8.11 10.54 -6.97
N PHE A 283 8.91 11.53 -6.54
CA PHE A 283 8.87 12.90 -7.09
C PHE A 283 10.16 13.40 -7.72
N ILE A 284 11.30 12.77 -7.43
CA ILE A 284 12.60 13.11 -8.04
C ILE A 284 13.32 11.81 -8.40
N GLU A 285 13.64 11.67 -9.69
CA GLU A 285 14.54 10.66 -10.28
C GLU A 285 15.95 11.23 -10.47
#